data_AF-A0AAW5CMB7-F1
#
_entry.id   AF-A0AAW5CMB7-F1
#
_cell.length_a   1.000
_cell.length_b   1.000
_cell.length_c   1.000
_cell.angle_alpha   90.00
_cell.angle_beta   90.00
_cell.angle_gamma   90.00
#
_symmetry.space_group_name_H-M   'P 1'
#
loop_
_entity.id
_entity.type
_entity.pdbx_description
1 polymer ?
#
loop_
_entity_poly.entity_id
_entity_poly.type
_entity_poly.pdbx_seq_one_letter_code
_entity_poly.pdbx_strand_id
1 'polypeptide(L)'
;MATLTLQGRKALARLMQQQAIYLAWGNGASSWDNTLPPTPTNTTQLTNLIGYRKAKQIRFCEPDEQGEIQVPTGKFRLSDTASQHLYCQFTYDFEDGLGEHIRELGLMLGTTPKTGVPAGKYYLLPDEVAEAGELILLEHRTALFRDQGVRETFEFVISF
;
A
#
# COMPACT_ATOMS: atom_id res chain seq x y z
N MET A 1 -10.73 -31.89 -1.28
CA MET A 1 -10.61 -30.43 -1.02
C MET A 1 -9.55 -29.88 -1.94
N ALA A 2 -9.86 -28.86 -2.75
CA ALA A 2 -8.86 -28.20 -3.58
C ALA A 2 -8.06 -27.20 -2.72
N THR A 3 -6.74 -27.15 -2.92
CA THR A 3 -5.84 -26.21 -2.21
C THR A 3 -5.04 -25.45 -3.25
N LEU A 4 -4.87 -24.14 -3.05
CA LEU A 4 -4.03 -23.32 -3.92
C LEU A 4 -2.56 -23.79 -3.80
N THR A 5 -2.04 -24.32 -4.91
CA THR A 5 -0.67 -24.82 -4.99
C THR A 5 0.33 -23.68 -4.93
N LEU A 6 1.59 -23.99 -4.58
CA LEU A 6 2.67 -23.01 -4.60
C LEU A 6 2.81 -22.33 -5.98
N GLN A 7 2.62 -23.07 -7.07
CA GLN A 7 2.65 -22.49 -8.42
C GLN A 7 1.46 -21.55 -8.66
N GLY A 8 0.29 -21.86 -8.13
CA GLY A 8 -0.87 -20.96 -8.15
C GLY A 8 -0.60 -19.65 -7.40
N ARG A 9 -0.02 -19.73 -6.20
CA ARG A 9 0.38 -18.55 -5.40
C ARG A 9 1.41 -17.69 -6.14
N LYS A 10 2.44 -18.31 -6.73
CA LYS A 10 3.43 -17.64 -7.59
C LYS A 10 2.79 -17.00 -8.82
N ALA A 11 1.77 -17.63 -9.42
CA ALA A 11 1.05 -17.06 -10.55
C ALA A 11 0.26 -15.80 -10.14
N LEU A 12 -0.43 -15.82 -8.99
CA LEU A 12 -1.11 -14.64 -8.46
C LEU A 12 -0.14 -13.49 -8.17
N ALA A 13 1.00 -13.79 -7.54
CA ALA A 13 2.05 -12.80 -7.32
C ALA A 13 2.56 -12.20 -8.65
N ARG A 14 2.77 -12.99 -9.71
CA ARG A 14 3.15 -12.45 -11.02
C ARG A 14 2.09 -11.53 -11.62
N LEU A 15 0.81 -11.89 -11.51
CA LEU A 15 -0.28 -11.07 -12.01
C LEU A 15 -0.36 -9.74 -11.26
N MET A 16 -0.25 -9.78 -9.93
CA MET A 16 -0.29 -8.59 -9.10
C MET A 16 0.92 -7.67 -9.34
N GLN A 17 2.12 -8.21 -9.58
CA GLN A 17 3.31 -7.42 -9.89
C GLN A 17 3.14 -6.53 -11.14
N GLN A 18 2.31 -6.97 -12.09
CA GLN A 18 2.06 -6.24 -13.35
C GLN A 18 1.02 -5.12 -13.21
N GLN A 19 0.29 -5.08 -12.10
CA GLN A 19 -0.73 -4.07 -11.85
C GLN A 19 -0.12 -2.81 -11.25
N ALA A 20 -0.81 -1.68 -11.42
CA ALA A 20 -0.49 -0.49 -10.68
C ALA A 20 -0.93 -0.65 -9.22
N ILE A 21 0.01 -0.55 -8.28
CA ILE A 21 -0.28 -0.60 -6.85
C ILE A 21 -0.08 0.80 -6.27
N TYR A 22 -1.07 1.28 -5.54
CA TYR A 22 -1.02 2.55 -4.81
C TYR A 22 -1.25 2.29 -3.32
N LEU A 23 -0.60 3.07 -2.46
CA LEU A 23 -0.99 3.21 -1.08
C LEU A 23 -1.85 4.46 -0.97
N ALA A 24 -3.08 4.32 -0.48
CA ALA A 24 -3.99 5.40 -0.17
C ALA A 24 -3.87 5.77 1.31
N TRP A 25 -4.06 7.04 1.61
CA TRP A 25 -4.19 7.55 2.97
C TRP A 25 -5.60 8.05 3.24
N GLY A 26 -6.10 7.81 4.45
CA GLY A 26 -7.35 8.35 4.96
C GLY A 26 -7.17 9.02 6.32
N ASN A 27 -7.98 10.03 6.60
CA ASN A 27 -7.96 10.70 7.90
C ASN A 27 -8.46 9.81 9.04
N GLY A 28 -9.30 8.82 8.72
CA GLY A 28 -10.01 8.02 9.72
C GLY A 28 -10.88 8.88 10.63
N ALA A 29 -11.10 8.41 11.86
CA ALA A 29 -11.74 9.20 12.91
C ALA A 29 -10.74 9.54 14.03
N SER A 30 -10.84 10.75 14.59
CA SER A 30 -9.97 11.20 15.69
C SER A 30 -10.09 10.37 16.97
N SER A 31 -11.20 9.65 17.15
CA SER A 31 -11.37 8.72 18.27
C SER A 31 -10.38 7.54 18.25
N TRP A 32 -9.83 7.20 17.08
CA TRP A 32 -8.91 6.07 16.91
C TRP A 32 -7.56 6.28 17.60
N ASP A 33 -7.20 7.54 17.90
CA ASP A 33 -5.99 7.89 18.64
C ASP A 33 -6.00 7.34 20.07
N ASN A 34 -7.19 7.13 20.64
CA ASN A 34 -7.37 6.56 21.98
C ASN A 34 -7.74 5.08 21.93
N THR A 35 -8.49 4.65 20.92
CA THR A 35 -8.94 3.26 20.78
C THR A 35 -9.12 2.91 19.32
N LEU A 36 -8.22 2.07 18.81
CA LEU A 36 -8.27 1.60 17.43
C LEU A 36 -9.46 0.64 17.23
N PRO A 37 -10.38 0.93 16.30
CA PRO A 37 -11.43 -0.02 15.96
C PRO A 37 -10.82 -1.17 15.15
N PRO A 38 -11.46 -2.35 15.19
CA PRO A 38 -11.07 -3.44 14.31
C PRO A 38 -11.19 -3.02 12.85
N THR A 39 -10.24 -3.46 12.02
CA THR A 39 -10.29 -3.22 10.58
C THR A 39 -11.45 -3.99 9.95
N PRO A 40 -12.40 -3.34 9.25
CA PRO A 40 -13.49 -4.02 8.57
C PRO A 40 -12.98 -4.81 7.36
N THR A 41 -13.57 -5.97 7.09
CA THR A 41 -13.18 -6.85 5.97
C THR A 41 -14.03 -6.68 4.72
N ASN A 42 -15.14 -5.94 4.81
CA ASN A 42 -16.10 -5.74 3.72
C ASN A 42 -16.12 -4.29 3.21
N THR A 43 -15.21 -3.43 3.68
CA THR A 43 -15.11 -2.07 3.15
C THR A 43 -14.36 -2.08 1.81
N THR A 44 -14.76 -1.18 0.94
CA THR A 44 -14.15 -0.98 -0.38
C THR A 44 -13.47 0.38 -0.52
N GLN A 45 -13.57 1.23 0.51
CA GLN A 45 -13.08 2.60 0.52
C GLN A 45 -12.51 2.98 1.89
N LEU A 46 -11.63 3.99 1.88
CA LEU A 46 -11.10 4.61 3.09
C LEU A 46 -12.05 5.70 3.60
N THR A 47 -12.03 5.90 4.90
CA THR A 47 -12.67 7.00 5.63
C THR A 47 -11.92 8.31 5.38
N ASN A 48 -12.59 9.25 4.69
CA ASN A 48 -12.03 10.57 4.36
C ASN A 48 -10.66 10.43 3.66
N LEU A 49 -10.71 9.89 2.45
CA LEU A 49 -9.55 9.69 1.59
C LEU A 49 -8.81 11.01 1.30
N ILE A 50 -7.49 10.98 1.46
CA ILE A 50 -6.59 12.13 1.32
C ILE A 50 -5.87 12.10 -0.03
N GLY A 51 -5.38 10.93 -0.46
CA GLY A 51 -4.66 10.79 -1.71
C GLY A 51 -4.01 9.41 -1.86
N TYR A 52 -3.39 9.19 -3.02
CA TYR A 52 -2.83 7.91 -3.43
C TYR A 52 -1.38 8.08 -3.86
N ARG A 53 -0.46 7.32 -3.26
CA ARG A 53 0.94 7.26 -3.69
C ARG A 53 1.22 5.95 -4.41
N LYS A 54 1.68 6.04 -5.66
CA LYS A 54 2.10 4.88 -6.44
C LYS A 54 3.29 4.19 -5.79
N ALA A 55 3.31 2.86 -5.83
CA ALA A 55 4.47 2.08 -5.41
C ALA A 55 5.71 2.50 -6.20
N LYS A 56 6.78 2.80 -5.48
CA LYS A 56 8.11 3.09 -6.04
C LYS A 56 8.78 1.81 -6.52
N GLN A 57 8.57 0.71 -5.80
CA GLN A 57 9.11 -0.61 -6.12
C GLN A 57 8.05 -1.68 -5.86
N ILE A 58 7.94 -2.63 -6.80
CA ILE A 58 7.18 -3.87 -6.65
C ILE A 58 8.09 -5.01 -7.09
N ARG A 59 8.55 -5.84 -6.16
CA ARG A 59 9.55 -6.88 -6.40
C ARG A 59 9.18 -8.18 -5.71
N PHE A 60 9.60 -9.30 -6.27
CA PHE A 60 9.54 -10.57 -5.56
C PHE A 60 10.52 -10.56 -4.40
N CYS A 61 10.15 -11.24 -3.31
CA CYS A 61 11.01 -11.48 -2.18
C CYS A 61 10.81 -12.91 -1.65
N GLU A 62 11.72 -13.41 -0.84
CA GLU A 62 11.60 -14.69 -0.12
C GLU A 62 11.94 -14.48 1.36
N PRO A 63 11.35 -15.25 2.28
CA PRO A 63 11.71 -15.20 3.70
C PRO A 63 13.21 -15.50 3.89
N ASP A 64 13.88 -14.66 4.67
CA ASP A 64 15.31 -14.78 4.97
C ASP A 64 15.57 -14.13 6.33
N GLU A 65 16.07 -14.87 7.32
CA GLU A 65 16.37 -14.34 8.66
C GLU A 65 17.44 -13.25 8.65
N GLN A 66 18.27 -13.23 7.61
CA GLN A 66 19.31 -12.22 7.36
C GLN A 66 18.86 -11.18 6.31
N GLY A 67 17.59 -11.24 5.89
CA GLY A 67 17.01 -10.32 4.92
C GLY A 67 16.97 -8.88 5.42
N GLU A 68 17.17 -7.94 4.50
CA GLU A 68 17.17 -6.49 4.76
C GLU A 68 15.76 -5.92 4.86
N ILE A 69 14.76 -6.57 4.25
CA ILE A 69 13.36 -6.14 4.32
C ILE A 69 12.80 -6.63 5.64
N GLN A 70 12.45 -5.70 6.53
CA GLN A 70 11.85 -6.01 7.82
C GLN A 70 10.41 -5.48 7.88
N VAL A 71 9.47 -6.42 8.00
CA VAL A 71 8.04 -6.13 8.21
C VAL A 71 7.55 -6.89 9.45
N PRO A 72 6.38 -6.57 10.03
CA PRO A 72 5.89 -7.26 11.23
C PRO A 72 5.78 -8.78 11.09
N THR A 73 5.57 -9.29 9.87
CA THR A 73 5.44 -10.73 9.59
C THR A 73 6.77 -11.47 9.48
N GLY A 74 7.90 -10.77 9.46
CA GLY A 74 9.23 -11.39 9.37
C GLY A 74 10.22 -10.60 8.52
N LYS A 75 11.35 -11.24 8.25
CA LYS A 75 12.41 -10.70 7.40
C LYS A 75 12.44 -11.36 6.04
N PHE A 76 12.70 -10.57 5.02
CA PHE A 76 12.70 -11.00 3.63
C PHE A 76 13.91 -10.44 2.88
N ARG A 77 14.31 -11.14 1.83
CA ARG A 77 15.31 -10.68 0.87
C ARG A 77 14.68 -10.60 -0.52
N LEU A 78 15.06 -9.58 -1.30
CA LEU A 78 14.63 -9.48 -2.69
C LEU A 78 15.05 -10.73 -3.48
N SER A 79 14.21 -11.10 -4.44
CA SER A 79 14.43 -12.24 -5.33
C SER A 79 14.25 -11.81 -6.78
N ASP A 80 15.16 -12.26 -7.64
CA ASP A 80 15.03 -12.11 -9.10
C ASP A 80 14.16 -13.21 -9.72
N THR A 81 13.86 -14.25 -8.94
CA THR A 81 12.93 -15.32 -9.34
C THR A 81 11.55 -15.08 -8.74
N ALA A 82 10.51 -15.41 -9.50
CA ALA A 82 9.14 -15.27 -9.02
C ALA A 82 8.87 -16.13 -7.78
N SER A 83 8.43 -15.48 -6.72
CA SER A 83 8.02 -16.07 -5.44
C SER A 83 6.53 -15.87 -5.20
N GLN A 84 6.02 -16.43 -4.12
CA GLN A 84 4.64 -16.18 -3.65
C GLN A 84 4.54 -14.89 -2.81
N HIS A 85 5.62 -14.13 -2.70
CA HIS A 85 5.69 -12.92 -1.87
C HIS A 85 6.06 -11.71 -2.72
N LEU A 86 5.32 -10.62 -2.55
CA LEU A 86 5.60 -9.34 -3.21
C LEU A 86 5.93 -8.27 -2.18
N TYR A 87 7.12 -7.71 -2.31
CA TYR A 87 7.53 -6.51 -1.62
C TYR A 87 7.02 -5.28 -2.38
N CYS A 88 6.37 -4.36 -1.65
CA CYS A 88 5.92 -3.07 -2.15
C CYS A 88 6.49 -1.94 -1.29
N GLN A 89 7.17 -0.97 -1.91
CA GLN A 89 7.69 0.23 -1.25
C GLN A 89 6.95 1.47 -1.72
N PHE A 90 6.53 2.30 -0.78
CA PHE A 90 5.89 3.59 -1.02
C PHE A 90 6.67 4.67 -0.29
N THR A 91 7.13 5.69 -1.00
CA THR A 91 7.81 6.84 -0.38
C THR A 91 7.03 8.09 -0.70
N TYR A 92 6.44 8.70 0.32
CA TYR A 92 5.75 9.98 0.24
C TYR A 92 6.75 11.12 0.30
N ASP A 93 6.54 12.14 -0.54
CA ASP A 93 7.37 13.34 -0.56
C ASP A 93 6.91 14.36 0.50
N PHE A 94 7.68 15.43 0.68
CA PHE A 94 7.48 16.39 1.75
C PHE A 94 6.12 17.08 1.71
N GLU A 95 5.58 17.32 0.52
CA GLU A 95 4.30 18.01 0.32
C GLU A 95 3.11 17.04 0.27
N ASP A 96 3.37 15.73 0.14
CA ASP A 96 2.29 14.74 0.03
C ASP A 96 1.53 14.65 1.36
N GLY A 97 0.26 15.06 1.33
CA GLY A 97 -0.63 15.10 2.50
C GLY A 97 -0.19 16.07 3.59
N LEU A 98 0.55 17.14 3.26
CA LEU A 98 1.07 18.09 4.25
C LEU A 98 -0.03 18.67 5.15
N GLY A 99 0.17 18.63 6.47
CA GLY A 99 -0.79 19.09 7.47
C GLY A 99 -1.88 18.09 7.83
N GLU A 100 -1.95 16.95 7.13
CA GLU A 100 -2.94 15.92 7.40
C GLU A 100 -2.57 15.02 8.59
N HIS A 101 -3.60 14.51 9.24
CA HIS A 101 -3.48 13.44 10.23
C HIS A 101 -3.94 12.12 9.62
N ILE A 102 -2.99 11.22 9.34
CA ILE A 102 -3.25 9.94 8.69
C ILE A 102 -3.56 8.88 9.75
N ARG A 103 -4.73 8.25 9.66
CA ARG A 103 -5.14 7.15 10.57
C ARG A 103 -5.52 5.87 9.85
N GLU A 104 -5.50 5.91 8.52
CA GLU A 104 -5.89 4.79 7.70
C GLU A 104 -4.96 4.67 6.49
N LEU A 105 -4.52 3.44 6.22
CA LEU A 105 -3.70 3.09 5.08
C LEU A 105 -4.44 2.02 4.26
N GLY A 106 -4.58 2.24 2.96
CA GLY A 106 -5.23 1.27 2.07
C GLY A 106 -4.37 0.93 0.87
N LEU A 107 -4.06 -0.34 0.67
CA LEU A 107 -3.33 -0.78 -0.52
C LEU A 107 -4.34 -1.03 -1.65
N MET A 108 -4.23 -0.23 -2.70
CA MET A 108 -5.14 -0.17 -3.84
C MET A 108 -4.49 -0.84 -5.05
N LEU A 109 -5.24 -1.75 -5.69
CA LEU A 109 -4.81 -2.47 -6.88
C LEU A 109 -5.56 -1.98 -8.11
N GLY A 110 -4.84 -1.57 -9.15
CA GLY A 110 -5.42 -1.16 -10.42
C GLY A 110 -5.90 0.29 -10.47
N THR A 111 -5.45 1.15 -9.55
CA THR A 111 -5.76 2.59 -9.59
C THR A 111 -5.24 3.22 -10.89
N THR A 112 -6.08 4.04 -11.54
CA THR A 112 -5.73 4.75 -12.77
C THR A 112 -5.92 6.27 -12.64
N PRO A 113 -4.93 7.08 -13.07
CA PRO A 113 -5.08 8.54 -13.10
C PRO A 113 -6.02 9.00 -14.21
N LYS A 114 -6.65 10.16 -14.04
CA LYS A 114 -7.41 10.85 -15.10
C LYS A 114 -6.50 11.29 -16.25
N THR A 115 -7.12 11.45 -17.42
CA THR A 115 -6.46 12.07 -18.57
C THR A 115 -5.99 13.48 -18.21
N GLY A 116 -4.74 13.81 -18.53
CA GLY A 116 -4.15 15.13 -18.26
C GLY A 116 -3.29 15.21 -17.00
N VAL A 117 -3.32 14.19 -16.13
CA VAL A 117 -2.36 14.08 -15.02
C VAL A 117 -0.95 13.90 -15.60
N PRO A 118 0.06 14.71 -15.19
CA PRO A 118 1.41 14.63 -15.71
C PRO A 118 2.05 13.24 -15.56
N ALA A 119 2.68 12.76 -16.63
CA ALA A 119 3.50 11.55 -16.56
C ALA A 119 4.64 11.75 -15.55
N GLY A 120 4.72 10.87 -14.56
CA GLY A 120 5.71 10.97 -13.47
C GLY A 120 5.18 11.59 -12.18
N LYS A 121 3.91 12.03 -12.13
CA LYS A 121 3.25 12.33 -10.86
C LYS A 121 2.93 11.03 -10.12
N TYR A 122 3.59 10.81 -8.98
CA TYR A 122 3.45 9.58 -8.19
C TYR A 122 2.42 9.70 -7.05
N TYR A 123 2.14 10.92 -6.59
CA TYR A 123 1.07 11.20 -5.62
C TYR A 123 -0.12 11.82 -6.32
N LEU A 124 -1.29 11.21 -6.21
CA LEU A 124 -2.54 11.64 -6.83
C LEU A 124 -3.51 12.12 -5.75
N LEU A 125 -4.12 13.27 -5.97
CA LEU A 125 -5.28 13.69 -5.19
C LEU A 125 -6.52 12.89 -5.60
N PRO A 126 -7.55 12.80 -4.73
CA PRO A 126 -8.76 12.03 -5.04
C PRO A 126 -9.45 12.46 -6.33
N ASP A 127 -9.41 13.75 -6.66
CA ASP A 127 -10.00 14.31 -7.87
C ASP A 127 -9.14 14.08 -9.14
N GLU A 128 -7.92 13.56 -9.01
CA GLU A 128 -7.03 13.20 -10.10
C GLU A 128 -7.11 11.72 -10.50
N VAL A 129 -7.91 10.93 -9.78
CA VAL A 129 -8.09 9.49 -10.02
C VAL A 129 -9.34 9.25 -10.87
N ALA A 130 -9.18 8.47 -11.96
CA ALA A 130 -10.29 8.04 -12.81
C ALA A 130 -10.98 6.81 -12.21
N GLU A 131 -10.19 5.78 -11.92
CA GLU A 131 -10.64 4.56 -11.26
C GLU A 131 -9.79 4.32 -10.02
N ALA A 132 -10.43 4.19 -8.86
CA ALA A 132 -9.72 3.95 -7.59
C ALA A 132 -9.04 2.57 -7.54
N GLY A 133 -9.56 1.61 -8.30
CA GLY A 133 -9.16 0.20 -8.23
C GLY A 133 -9.78 -0.50 -7.01
N GLU A 134 -9.21 -1.65 -6.66
CA GLU A 134 -9.70 -2.49 -5.57
C GLU A 134 -8.88 -2.28 -4.29
N LEU A 135 -9.57 -2.09 -3.17
CA LEU A 135 -8.93 -2.06 -1.85
C LEU A 135 -8.65 -3.49 -1.40
N ILE A 136 -7.37 -3.86 -1.32
CA ILE A 136 -6.95 -5.24 -1.04
C ILE A 136 -6.28 -5.43 0.32
N LEU A 137 -5.79 -4.36 0.94
CA LEU A 137 -5.34 -4.34 2.34
C LEU A 137 -5.76 -3.04 2.98
N LEU A 138 -6.17 -3.10 4.24
CA LEU A 138 -6.54 -1.95 5.04
C LEU A 138 -5.88 -2.05 6.41
N GLU A 139 -5.37 -0.92 6.90
CA GLU A 139 -4.79 -0.81 8.22
C GLU A 139 -5.30 0.46 8.90
N HIS A 140 -5.87 0.30 10.09
CA HIS A 140 -6.13 1.41 11.00
C HIS A 140 -4.93 1.63 11.91
N ARG A 141 -4.61 2.90 12.16
CA ARG A 141 -3.51 3.31 13.03
C ARG A 141 -3.84 4.59 13.78
N THR A 142 -3.07 4.86 14.82
CA THR A 142 -3.09 6.18 15.47
C THR A 142 -2.51 7.24 14.54
N ALA A 143 -2.87 8.50 14.78
CA ALA A 143 -2.50 9.62 13.92
C ALA A 143 -0.99 9.69 13.64
N LEU A 144 -0.67 9.61 12.35
CA LEU A 144 0.61 10.06 11.80
C LEU A 144 0.41 11.47 11.24
N PHE A 145 1.03 12.46 11.86
CA PHE A 145 0.97 13.84 11.39
C PHE A 145 2.00 14.09 10.30
N ARG A 146 1.58 14.70 9.18
CA ARG A 146 2.46 15.04 8.06
C ARG A 146 3.02 16.45 8.20
N ASP A 147 4.33 16.51 8.45
CA ASP A 147 5.11 17.75 8.57
C ASP A 147 6.07 17.93 7.38
N GLN A 148 6.48 19.17 7.14
CA GLN A 148 7.28 19.61 5.98
C GLN A 148 8.72 19.04 5.98
N GLY A 149 9.21 18.52 7.11
CA GLY A 149 10.58 18.03 7.26
C GLY A 149 10.78 16.52 7.08
N VAL A 150 9.70 15.73 6.94
CA VAL A 150 9.79 14.26 7.01
C VAL A 150 9.16 13.60 5.78
N ARG A 151 9.91 12.66 5.20
CA ARG A 151 9.41 11.73 4.19
C ARG A 151 9.09 10.40 4.84
N GLU A 152 7.87 9.95 4.67
CA GLU A 152 7.41 8.68 5.21
C GLU A 152 7.59 7.59 4.16
N THR A 153 8.20 6.48 4.56
CA THR A 153 8.32 5.29 3.73
C THR A 153 7.53 4.16 4.36
N PHE A 154 6.68 3.54 3.55
CA PHE A 154 5.88 2.38 3.91
C PHE A 154 6.33 1.17 3.11
N GLU A 155 6.46 0.05 3.79
CA GLU A 155 6.93 -1.20 3.22
C GLU A 155 5.95 -2.31 3.59
N PHE A 156 5.51 -3.06 2.57
CA PHE A 156 4.60 -4.18 2.73
C PHE A 156 5.17 -5.42 2.05
N VAL A 157 4.94 -6.59 2.65
CA VAL A 157 5.13 -7.88 1.99
C VAL A 157 3.79 -8.59 1.91
N ILE A 158 3.30 -8.78 0.69
CA ILE A 158 2.03 -9.44 0.38
C ILE A 158 2.32 -10.90 0.06
N SER A 159 1.66 -11.83 0.77
CA SER A 159 1.91 -13.27 0.65
C SER A 159 0.63 -13.98 0.19
N PHE A 160 0.77 -14.84 -0.83
CA PHE A 160 -0.35 -15.56 -1.45
C PHE A 160 -0.50 -16.98 -0.95
#